data_AF-A0A0S4QUD6-F1
#
_entry.id   AF-A0A0S4QUD6-F1
#
_cell.length_a   1.000
_cell.length_b   1.000
_cell.length_c   1.000
_cell.angle_alpha   90.00
_cell.angle_beta   90.00
_cell.angle_gamma   90.00
#
_symmetry.space_group_name_H-M   'P 1'
#
loop_
_entity.id
_entity.type
_entity.pdbx_description
1 polymer ?
#
loop_
_entity_poly.entity_id
_entity_poly.type
_entity_poly.pdbx_seq_one_letter_code
_entity_poly.pdbx_strand_id
1 'polypeptide(L)'
;MIGMAARHDAIERNVVRDAGPIASATPKRAPHALTIAQLRQLRCFLTYDDVAIRRDIPDFVNFLMSTGVRIGEAAGLTWGAVNLDEGWIEICSTVVRITGQGLINKPKPKTKSGYRRLVLPAWMLATLRRRHDDQSAETPVFPAPLGGL
;
A
#
# COMPACT_ATOMS: atom_id res chain seq x y z
N MET A 1 19.76 -1.14 20.31
CA MET A 1 21.14 -0.63 20.52
C MET A 1 21.61 -0.89 21.95
N ILE A 2 20.94 -0.36 22.98
CA ILE A 2 21.32 -0.59 24.40
C ILE A 2 21.36 -2.08 24.80
N GLY A 3 20.36 -2.89 24.40
CA GLY A 3 20.37 -4.33 24.68
C GLY A 3 21.48 -5.12 23.96
N MET A 4 22.07 -4.59 22.89
CA MET A 4 23.24 -5.18 22.25
C MET A 4 24.51 -4.84 23.05
N ALA A 5 24.66 -3.57 23.46
CA ALA A 5 25.77 -3.14 24.30
C ALA A 5 25.85 -3.93 25.62
N ALA A 6 24.70 -4.18 26.26
CA ALA A 6 24.64 -4.99 27.48
C ALA A 6 24.96 -6.48 27.27
N ARG A 7 24.79 -7.02 26.05
CA ARG A 7 25.17 -8.42 25.73
C ARG A 7 26.65 -8.60 25.40
N HIS A 8 27.31 -7.51 25.05
CA HIS A 8 28.74 -7.48 24.73
C HIS A 8 29.53 -6.77 25.83
N ASP A 9 28.96 -6.68 27.03
CA ASP A 9 29.59 -6.11 28.24
C ASP A 9 30.12 -4.68 28.08
N ALA A 10 29.64 -3.94 27.07
CA ALA A 10 29.98 -2.53 26.87
C ALA A 10 29.25 -1.61 27.86
N ILE A 11 28.18 -2.10 28.48
CA ILE A 11 27.47 -1.48 29.61
C ILE A 11 27.00 -2.60 30.54
N GLU A 12 26.91 -2.33 31.84
CA GLU A 12 26.57 -3.36 32.84
C GLU A 12 25.14 -3.90 32.70
N ARG A 13 24.18 -3.06 32.27
CA ARG A 13 22.77 -3.48 32.13
C ARG A 13 22.01 -2.66 31.10
N ASN A 14 20.93 -3.24 30.55
CA ASN A 14 20.02 -2.55 29.65
C ASN A 14 18.99 -1.70 30.41
N VAL A 15 19.31 -0.44 30.66
CA VAL A 15 18.46 0.53 31.39
C VAL A 15 17.07 0.75 30.79
N VAL A 16 16.85 0.42 29.51
CA VAL A 16 15.54 0.55 28.85
C VAL A 16 14.55 -0.51 29.35
N ARG A 17 15.01 -1.61 29.96
CA ARG A 17 14.11 -2.62 30.56
C ARG A 17 13.30 -2.07 31.73
N ASP A 18 13.88 -1.13 32.47
CA ASP A 18 13.28 -0.53 33.66
C ASP A 18 12.57 0.80 33.33
N ALA A 19 12.65 1.25 32.08
CA ALA A 19 11.95 2.45 31.64
C ALA A 19 10.44 2.15 31.51
N GLY A 20 9.63 2.87 32.29
CA GLY A 20 8.18 2.83 32.17
C GLY A 20 7.69 3.44 30.84
N PRO A 21 6.43 3.15 30.45
CA PRO A 21 5.83 3.79 29.29
C PRO A 21 5.89 5.32 29.43
N ILE A 22 6.28 6.02 28.38
CA ILE A 22 6.08 7.48 28.32
C ILE A 22 4.57 7.68 28.24
N ALA A 23 3.98 8.16 29.34
CA ALA A 23 2.56 8.49 29.38
C ALA A 23 2.30 9.62 28.37
N SER A 24 1.71 9.30 27.23
CA SER A 24 1.18 10.34 26.34
C SER A 24 -0.10 10.88 26.97
N ALA A 25 -0.14 12.17 27.27
CA ALA A 25 -1.31 12.82 27.86
C ALA A 25 -2.57 12.73 26.99
N THR A 26 -2.42 12.44 25.69
CA THR A 26 -3.52 12.37 24.73
C THR A 26 -3.80 10.91 24.34
N PRO A 27 -5.00 10.37 24.60
CA PRO A 27 -5.37 9.05 24.13
C PRO A 27 -5.39 9.03 22.59
N LYS A 28 -4.77 8.00 22.00
CA LYS A 28 -4.81 7.81 20.54
C LYS A 28 -6.25 7.51 20.13
N ARG A 29 -6.81 8.30 19.21
CA ARG A 29 -8.12 8.00 18.61
C ARG A 29 -8.06 6.63 17.93
N ALA A 30 -8.99 5.76 18.29
CA ALA A 30 -9.10 4.46 17.64
C ALA A 30 -9.43 4.64 16.14
N PRO A 31 -8.88 3.80 15.25
CA PRO A 31 -9.29 3.79 13.85
C PRO A 31 -10.79 3.51 13.75
N HIS A 32 -11.53 4.34 13.03
CA HIS A 32 -12.94 4.13 12.74
C HIS A 32 -13.10 3.59 11.32
N ALA A 33 -13.69 2.41 11.18
CA ALA A 33 -13.97 1.81 9.88
C ALA A 33 -15.19 2.47 9.23
N LEU A 34 -15.16 2.63 7.90
CA LEU A 34 -16.32 3.10 7.15
C LEU A 34 -17.44 2.06 7.18
N THR A 35 -18.65 2.51 7.43
CA THR A 35 -19.86 1.71 7.19
C THR A 35 -20.06 1.46 5.69
N ILE A 36 -20.86 0.45 5.34
CA ILE A 36 -21.20 0.15 3.94
C ILE A 36 -21.87 1.36 3.27
N ALA A 37 -22.71 2.11 3.99
CA ALA A 37 -23.37 3.30 3.46
C ALA A 37 -22.37 4.42 3.15
N GLN A 38 -21.47 4.73 4.09
CA GLN A 38 -20.41 5.72 3.88
C GLN A 38 -19.47 5.31 2.75
N LEU A 39 -19.16 4.02 2.64
CA LEU A 39 -18.31 3.48 1.58
C LEU A 39 -18.94 3.66 0.20
N ARG A 40 -20.23 3.38 0.06
CA ARG A 40 -20.99 3.62 -1.18
C ARG A 40 -21.00 5.10 -1.54
N GLN A 41 -21.25 5.96 -0.55
CA GLN A 41 -21.24 7.41 -0.73
C GLN A 41 -19.88 7.95 -1.18
N LEU A 42 -18.79 7.49 -0.56
CA LEU A 42 -17.42 7.82 -0.96
C LEU A 42 -17.16 7.45 -2.42
N ARG A 43 -17.52 6.22 -2.83
CA ARG A 43 -17.35 5.77 -4.22
C ARG A 43 -18.11 6.66 -5.20
N CYS A 44 -19.35 7.03 -4.88
CA CYS A 44 -20.13 7.95 -5.70
C CYS A 44 -19.48 9.33 -5.79
N PHE A 45 -19.02 9.90 -4.68
CA PHE A 45 -18.39 11.22 -4.71
C PHE A 45 -17.12 11.25 -5.57
N LEU A 46 -16.31 10.19 -5.54
CA LEU A 46 -15.12 10.08 -6.37
C LEU A 46 -15.45 10.03 -7.88
N THR A 47 -16.62 9.53 -8.27
CA THR A 47 -17.00 9.42 -9.70
C THR A 47 -17.51 10.72 -10.32
N TYR A 48 -17.78 11.76 -9.53
CA TYR A 48 -18.27 13.06 -10.04
C TYR A 48 -17.34 14.24 -9.71
N ASP A 49 -16.21 13.98 -9.03
CA ASP A 49 -15.20 14.99 -8.72
C ASP A 49 -14.13 15.03 -9.82
N ASP A 50 -14.09 16.12 -10.59
CA ASP A 50 -13.17 16.27 -11.72
C ASP A 50 -11.69 16.18 -11.31
N VAL A 51 -11.35 16.61 -10.09
CA VAL A 51 -9.97 16.56 -9.59
C VAL A 51 -9.58 15.14 -9.25
N ALA A 52 -10.48 14.38 -8.61
CA ALA A 52 -10.28 12.97 -8.29
C ALA A 52 -10.13 12.15 -9.56
N ILE A 53 -11.02 12.36 -10.54
CA ILE A 53 -10.97 11.68 -11.85
C ILE A 53 -9.66 11.97 -12.56
N ARG A 54 -9.26 13.24 -12.67
CA ARG A 54 -8.00 13.64 -13.31
C ARG A 54 -6.77 13.03 -12.62
N ARG A 55 -6.86 12.77 -11.33
CA ARG A 55 -5.78 12.17 -10.52
C ARG A 55 -5.88 10.66 -10.40
N ASP A 56 -6.78 10.03 -11.14
CA ASP A 56 -6.97 8.57 -11.15
C ASP A 56 -7.31 7.95 -9.78
N ILE A 57 -7.89 8.77 -8.88
CA ILE A 57 -8.24 8.36 -7.52
C ILE A 57 -9.38 7.34 -7.46
N PRO A 58 -10.44 7.40 -8.30
CA PRO A 58 -11.59 6.48 -8.16
C PRO A 58 -11.19 5.01 -8.28
N ASP A 59 -10.41 4.66 -9.31
CA ASP A 59 -9.97 3.28 -9.54
C ASP A 59 -8.93 2.85 -8.51
N PHE A 60 -8.03 3.74 -8.10
CA PHE A 60 -7.05 3.45 -7.05
C PHE A 60 -7.71 3.14 -5.70
N VAL A 61 -8.71 3.93 -5.30
CA VAL A 61 -9.48 3.70 -4.07
C VAL A 61 -10.31 2.42 -4.16
N ASN A 62 -10.97 2.19 -5.30
CA ASN A 62 -11.68 0.94 -5.56
C ASN A 62 -10.75 -0.28 -5.41
N PHE A 63 -9.54 -0.20 -5.95
CA PHE A 63 -8.54 -1.26 -5.82
C PHE A 63 -8.13 -1.52 -4.37
N LEU A 64 -7.82 -0.47 -3.60
CA LEU A 64 -7.51 -0.59 -2.17
C LEU A 64 -8.65 -1.25 -1.38
N MET A 65 -9.89 -0.87 -1.69
CA MET A 65 -11.07 -1.44 -1.05
C MET A 65 -11.31 -2.90 -1.43
N SER A 66 -11.00 -3.30 -2.66
CA SER A 66 -11.19 -4.67 -3.13
C SER A 66 -10.15 -5.65 -2.60
N THR A 67 -8.94 -5.17 -2.29
CA THR A 67 -7.78 -6.01 -1.95
C THR A 67 -7.31 -5.88 -0.51
N GLY A 68 -7.59 -4.75 0.15
CA GLY A 68 -7.11 -4.45 1.51
C GLY A 68 -5.59 -4.27 1.62
N VAL A 69 -4.88 -4.10 0.50
CA VAL A 69 -3.41 -3.94 0.50
C VAL A 69 -3.01 -2.57 1.07
N ARG A 70 -1.75 -2.45 1.47
CA ARG A 70 -1.21 -1.14 1.90
C ARG A 70 -1.12 -0.20 0.71
N ILE A 71 -1.31 1.10 0.93
CA ILE A 71 -1.25 2.11 -0.14
C ILE A 71 0.03 2.05 -0.98
N GLY A 72 1.19 1.82 -0.34
CA GLY A 72 2.45 1.66 -1.05
C GLY A 72 2.53 0.38 -1.88
N GLU A 73 1.86 -0.70 -1.48
CA GLU A 73 1.77 -1.96 -2.24
C GLU A 73 0.88 -1.74 -3.48
N ALA A 74 -0.24 -1.03 -3.33
CA ALA A 74 -1.11 -0.67 -4.47
C ALA A 74 -0.39 0.23 -5.48
N ALA A 75 0.30 1.28 -5.00
CA ALA A 75 1.07 2.18 -5.86
C ALA A 75 2.27 1.50 -6.52
N GLY A 76 2.77 0.40 -5.94
CA GLY A 76 3.91 -0.35 -6.48
C GLY A 76 3.54 -1.45 -7.48
N LEU A 77 2.25 -1.77 -7.62
CA LEU A 77 1.76 -2.83 -8.50
C LEU A 77 2.07 -2.49 -9.96
N THR A 78 2.72 -3.42 -10.65
CA THR A 78 3.01 -3.35 -12.08
C THR A 78 2.21 -4.41 -12.83
N TRP A 79 2.02 -4.24 -14.14
CA TRP A 79 1.26 -5.19 -14.95
C TRP A 79 1.85 -6.60 -14.99
N GLY A 80 3.17 -6.74 -14.85
CA GLY A 80 3.84 -8.04 -14.74
C GLY A 80 3.44 -8.86 -13.50
N ALA A 81 2.82 -8.21 -12.51
CA ALA A 81 2.29 -8.86 -11.31
C ALA A 81 0.76 -9.04 -11.33
N VAL A 82 0.11 -8.81 -12.49
CA VAL A 82 -1.34 -8.97 -12.67
C VAL A 82 -1.61 -10.10 -13.65
N ASN A 83 -2.35 -11.11 -13.21
CA ASN A 83 -2.89 -12.15 -14.09
C ASN A 83 -4.37 -11.90 -14.33
N LEU A 84 -4.69 -11.28 -15.47
CA LEU A 84 -6.06 -10.95 -15.86
C LEU A 84 -6.89 -12.18 -16.26
N ASP A 85 -6.25 -13.28 -16.65
CA ASP A 85 -6.93 -14.50 -17.10
C ASP A 85 -7.38 -15.35 -15.93
N GLU A 86 -6.48 -15.61 -14.99
CA GLU A 86 -6.75 -16.36 -13.77
C GLU A 86 -7.38 -15.48 -12.66
N GLY A 87 -7.35 -14.17 -12.82
CA GLY A 87 -8.07 -13.24 -11.96
C GLY A 87 -7.40 -12.93 -10.62
N TRP A 88 -6.06 -12.91 -10.58
CA TRP A 88 -5.30 -12.61 -9.36
C TRP A 88 -4.17 -11.61 -9.60
N ILE A 89 -3.71 -11.01 -8.51
CA ILE A 89 -2.51 -10.15 -8.47
C ILE A 89 -1.49 -10.71 -7.49
N GLU A 90 -0.23 -10.39 -7.71
CA GLU A 90 0.87 -10.71 -6.79
C GLU A 90 1.45 -9.43 -6.18
N ILE A 91 1.61 -9.42 -4.86
CA ILE A 91 2.18 -8.27 -4.15
C ILE A 91 3.69 -8.46 -4.03
N CYS A 92 4.45 -7.82 -4.93
CA CYS A 92 5.91 -7.98 -5.05
C CYS A 92 6.73 -6.76 -4.60
N SER A 93 6.10 -5.61 -4.43
CA SER A 93 6.80 -4.34 -4.26
C SER A 93 6.00 -3.36 -3.38
N THR A 94 6.67 -2.29 -2.97
CA THR A 94 6.04 -1.18 -2.26
C THR A 94 6.70 0.12 -2.65
N VAL A 95 5.90 1.11 -3.04
CA VAL A 95 6.37 2.48 -3.15
C VAL A 95 6.63 3.03 -1.77
N VAL A 96 7.81 3.62 -1.58
CA VAL A 96 8.21 4.32 -0.36
C VAL A 96 8.87 5.64 -0.75
N ARG A 97 8.69 6.65 0.09
CA ARG A 97 9.47 7.89 -0.03
C ARG A 97 10.72 7.80 0.82
N ILE A 98 11.87 8.02 0.22
CA ILE A 98 13.16 8.09 0.89
C ILE A 98 13.64 9.55 0.85
N THR A 99 13.95 10.10 2.03
CA THR A 99 14.49 11.46 2.16
C THR A 99 15.75 11.58 1.31
N GLY A 100 15.80 12.59 0.43
CA GLY A 100 16.91 12.82 -0.49
C GLY A 100 16.89 12.00 -1.79
N GLN A 101 16.00 11.00 -1.94
CA GLN A 101 15.91 10.18 -3.17
C GLN A 101 14.52 10.22 -3.84
N GLY A 102 13.49 10.70 -3.15
CA GLY A 102 12.14 10.78 -3.70
C GLY A 102 11.35 9.47 -3.53
N LEU A 103 10.42 9.21 -4.46
CA LEU A 103 9.62 7.99 -4.48
C LEU A 103 10.40 6.88 -5.16
N ILE A 104 10.46 5.72 -4.50
CA ILE A 104 11.14 4.54 -5.02
C ILE A 104 10.19 3.36 -4.90
N ASN A 105 10.00 2.63 -5.99
CA ASN A 105 9.34 1.34 -5.95
C ASN A 105 10.32 0.30 -5.43
N LYS A 106 10.23 0.02 -4.13
CA LYS A 106 11.13 -0.92 -3.47
C LYS A 106 10.53 -2.32 -3.59
N PRO A 107 11.20 -3.27 -4.27
CA PRO A 107 10.80 -4.68 -4.19
C PRO A 107 10.79 -5.13 -2.71
N LYS A 108 9.73 -5.81 -2.26
CA LYS A 108 9.50 -6.12 -0.83
C LYS A 108 9.16 -7.60 -0.63
N PRO A 109 9.77 -8.32 0.35
CA PRO A 109 11.19 -8.37 0.72
C PRO A 109 11.78 -9.81 0.60
N LYS A 110 13.09 -9.90 0.85
CA LYS A 110 14.03 -11.06 0.94
C LYS A 110 13.55 -12.48 1.38
N THR A 111 12.30 -12.70 1.78
CA THR A 111 11.82 -14.00 2.32
C THR A 111 10.47 -14.40 1.72
N LYS A 112 10.29 -15.69 1.43
CA LYS A 112 9.09 -16.29 0.79
C LYS A 112 7.74 -15.85 1.36
N SER A 113 7.67 -15.48 2.65
CA SER A 113 6.45 -15.02 3.32
C SER A 113 5.94 -13.62 2.91
N GLY A 114 6.72 -12.86 2.14
CA GLY A 114 6.32 -11.53 1.64
C GLY A 114 5.46 -11.58 0.37
N TYR A 115 5.61 -12.64 -0.43
CA TYR A 115 4.83 -12.85 -1.65
C TYR A 115 3.47 -13.42 -1.27
N ARG A 116 2.40 -12.73 -1.66
CA ARG A 116 1.04 -13.24 -1.56
C ARG A 116 0.29 -12.92 -2.84
N ARG A 117 -0.50 -13.90 -3.28
CA ARG A 117 -1.45 -13.71 -4.36
C ARG A 117 -2.82 -13.39 -3.79
N LEU A 118 -3.49 -12.42 -4.41
CA LEU A 118 -4.84 -12.02 -4.04
C LEU A 118 -5.75 -12.24 -5.24
N VAL A 119 -6.78 -13.07 -5.07
CA VAL A 119 -7.85 -13.21 -6.05
C VAL A 119 -8.68 -11.94 -6.02
N LEU A 120 -8.97 -11.39 -7.19
CA LEU A 120 -9.74 -10.17 -7.34
C LEU A 120 -11.22 -10.48 -7.57
N PRO A 121 -12.13 -9.66 -7.04
CA PRO A 121 -13.54 -9.76 -7.40
C PRO A 121 -13.73 -9.39 -8.88
N ALA A 122 -14.72 -9.99 -9.54
CA ALA A 122 -14.96 -9.85 -10.98
C ALA A 122 -15.07 -8.38 -11.45
N TRP A 123 -15.67 -7.51 -10.64
CA TRP A 123 -15.80 -6.10 -10.97
C TRP A 123 -14.45 -5.36 -10.97
N MET A 124 -13.50 -5.77 -10.11
CA MET A 124 -12.16 -5.20 -10.10
C MET A 124 -11.35 -5.71 -11.29
N LEU A 125 -11.51 -6.98 -11.65
CA LEU A 125 -10.92 -7.51 -12.89
C LEU A 125 -11.42 -6.78 -14.14
N ALA A 126 -12.72 -6.47 -14.19
CA ALA A 126 -13.28 -5.67 -15.28
C ALA A 126 -12.66 -4.26 -15.31
N THR A 127 -12.42 -3.64 -14.15
CA THR A 127 -11.70 -2.35 -14.08
C THR A 127 -10.25 -2.48 -14.56
N LEU A 128 -9.50 -3.49 -14.12
CA LEU A 128 -8.12 -3.69 -14.59
C LEU A 128 -8.06 -3.97 -16.10
N ARG A 129 -8.98 -4.79 -16.65
CA ARG A 129 -9.06 -5.04 -18.10
C ARG A 129 -9.33 -3.76 -18.90
N ARG A 130 -10.21 -2.86 -18.42
CA ARG A 130 -10.45 -1.57 -19.09
C ARG A 130 -9.21 -0.66 -19.08
N ARG A 131 -8.33 -0.82 -18.09
CA ARG A 131 -7.11 -0.01 -17.93
C ARG A 131 -5.90 -0.58 -18.66
N HIS A 132 -5.92 -1.86 -18.98
CA HIS A 132 -4.81 -2.53 -19.64
C HIS A 132 -4.79 -2.18 -21.13
N ASP A 133 -3.82 -1.37 -21.54
CA ASP A 133 -3.66 -0.85 -22.92
C ASP A 133 -2.32 -1.32 -23.51
N ASP A 134 -2.13 -2.64 -23.61
CA ASP A 134 -0.90 -3.31 -24.09
C ASP A 134 0.42 -2.77 -23.49
N GLN A 135 0.34 -2.40 -22.21
CA GLN A 135 1.45 -1.78 -21.49
C GLN A 135 2.52 -2.80 -21.12
N SER A 136 3.77 -2.34 -20.97
CA SER A 136 4.87 -3.20 -20.54
C SER A 136 4.66 -3.77 -19.14
N ALA A 137 5.26 -4.93 -18.85
CA ALA A 137 5.18 -5.59 -17.55
C ALA A 137 5.69 -4.73 -16.38
N GLU A 138 6.61 -3.79 -16.63
CA GLU A 138 7.19 -2.90 -15.62
C GLU A 138 6.34 -1.63 -15.39
N THR A 139 5.35 -1.38 -16.24
CA THR A 139 4.50 -0.20 -16.13
C THR A 139 3.62 -0.30 -14.88
N PRO A 140 3.55 0.74 -14.04
CA PRO A 140 2.63 0.79 -12.91
C PRO A 140 1.16 0.74 -13.34
N VAL A 141 0.34 -0.03 -12.63
CA VAL A 141 -1.11 -0.12 -12.88
C VAL A 141 -1.83 1.20 -12.56
N PHE A 142 -1.30 1.94 -11.58
CA PHE A 142 -1.78 3.23 -11.12
C PHE A 142 -0.65 4.26 -11.16
N PRO A 143 -0.31 4.80 -12.35
CA PRO A 143 0.78 5.76 -12.51
C PRO A 143 0.41 7.13 -11.93
N ALA A 144 1.43 7.93 -11.59
CA ALA A 144 1.22 9.33 -11.25
C ALA A 144 0.65 10.11 -12.47
N PRO A 145 -0.17 11.17 -12.27
CA PRO A 145 -0.79 11.92 -13.36
C PRO A 145 0.18 12.56 -14.38
N LEU A 146 1.45 12.75 -13.98
CA LEU A 146 2.51 13.28 -14.84
C LEU A 146 3.46 12.20 -15.38
N GLY A 147 3.09 10.91 -15.22
CA GLY A 147 3.93 9.76 -15.53
C GLY A 147 4.87 9.37 -14.39
N GLY A 148 5.26 8.09 -14.35
CA GLY A 148 6.15 7.54 -13.33
C GLY A 148 5.44 7.15 -12.02
N LEU A 149 6.23 7.16 -10.93
CA LEU A 149 5.81 6.91 -9.54
C LEU A 149 5.40 8.20 -8.82
#